data_AF-A0AAW8QIW3-F1
#
_entry.id   AF-A0AAW8QIW3-F1
#
_cell.length_a   1.000
_cell.length_b   1.000
_cell.length_c   1.000
_cell.angle_alpha   90.00
_cell.angle_beta   90.00
_cell.angle_gamma   90.00
#
_symmetry.space_group_name_H-M   'P 1'
#
loop_
_entity.id
_entity.type
_entity.pdbx_description
1 polymer ?
#
loop_
_entity_poly.entity_id
_entity_poly.type
_entity_poly.pdbx_seq_one_letter_code
_entity_poly.pdbx_strand_id
1 'polypeptide(L)'
;MENHEVILQDEHRKQFKIVKVQDVRFDKNTLNNSYQWLWIFDHSSEFFPFELWDELDHATVHQKIKLGNQVFKIIKILTKKTKVRPS
;
A
#
# COMPACT_ATOMS: atom_id res chain seq x y z
N MET A 1 9.41 10.23 -0.93
CA MET A 1 8.38 9.84 -1.93
C MET A 1 7.77 8.57 -1.39
N GLU A 2 6.50 8.58 -1.02
CA GLU A 2 5.86 7.39 -0.47
C GLU A 2 5.26 6.54 -1.59
N ASN A 3 5.32 5.22 -1.43
CA ASN A 3 4.67 4.28 -2.31
C ASN A 3 3.14 4.47 -2.18
N HIS A 4 2.45 4.58 -3.31
CA HIS A 4 1.00 4.79 -3.33
C HIS A 4 0.25 3.59 -3.87
N GLU A 5 0.87 2.83 -4.77
CA GLU A 5 0.33 1.59 -5.29
C GLU A 5 1.48 0.59 -5.47
N VAL A 6 1.23 -0.65 -5.10
CA VAL A 6 2.17 -1.77 -5.19
C VAL A 6 1.45 -2.92 -5.86
N ILE A 7 2.08 -3.50 -6.88
CA ILE A 7 1.61 -4.73 -7.53
C ILE A 7 2.49 -5.88 -7.06
N LEU A 8 1.88 -6.79 -6.33
CA LEU A 8 2.44 -8.05 -5.90
C LEU A 8 2.10 -9.14 -6.91
N GLN A 9 2.99 -10.12 -7.04
CA GLN A 9 2.80 -11.32 -7.84
C GLN A 9 3.09 -12.54 -6.97
N ASP A 10 2.16 -13.48 -6.89
CA ASP A 10 2.38 -14.74 -6.17
C ASP A 10 3.16 -15.77 -7.01
N GLU A 11 3.39 -16.95 -6.42
CA GLU A 11 4.06 -18.08 -7.08
C GLU A 11 3.27 -18.64 -8.27
N HIS A 12 1.94 -18.49 -8.27
CA HIS A 12 1.05 -18.86 -9.37
C HIS A 12 0.99 -17.79 -10.47
N ARG A 13 1.84 -16.75 -10.41
CA ARG A 13 1.87 -15.58 -11.28
C ARG A 13 0.61 -14.71 -11.22
N LYS A 14 -0.27 -14.93 -10.24
CA LYS A 14 -1.44 -14.09 -9.99
C LYS A 14 -0.98 -12.75 -9.44
N GLN A 15 -1.51 -11.68 -10.03
CA GLN A 15 -1.16 -10.32 -9.65
C GLN A 15 -2.18 -9.77 -8.67
N PHE A 16 -1.70 -9.16 -7.60
CA PHE A 16 -2.49 -8.50 -6.58
C PHE A 16 -2.09 -7.04 -6.56
N LYS A 17 -3.05 -6.16 -6.83
CA LYS A 17 -2.85 -4.72 -6.76
C LYS A 17 -3.28 -4.24 -5.38
N ILE A 18 -2.36 -3.59 -4.68
CA ILE A 18 -2.59 -2.98 -3.36
C ILE A 18 -2.37 -1.48 -3.48
N VAL A 19 -3.29 -0.70 -2.95
CA VAL A 19 -3.28 0.76 -3.02
C VAL A 19 -3.29 1.35 -1.62
N LYS A 20 -2.54 2.44 -1.42
CA LYS A 20 -2.47 3.20 -0.18
C LYS A 20 -3.57 4.25 -0.19
N VAL A 21 -4.59 4.07 0.63
CA VAL A 21 -5.71 4.99 0.78
C VAL A 21 -5.61 5.75 2.10
N GLN A 22 -6.13 6.98 2.12
CA GLN A 22 -6.21 7.76 3.35
C GLN A 22 -7.64 7.68 3.88
N ASP A 23 -7.80 7.07 5.06
CA ASP A 23 -9.05 7.08 5.79
C ASP A 23 -9.09 8.30 6.72
N VAL A 24 -10.27 8.91 6.82
CA VAL A 24 -10.50 10.07 7.69
C VAL A 24 -11.56 9.69 8.69
N ARG A 25 -11.17 9.60 9.96
CA ARG A 25 -12.11 9.42 11.06
C ARG A 25 -12.28 10.73 11.80
N PHE A 26 -13.52 11.19 11.83
CA PHE A 26 -13.90 12.31 12.68
C PHE A 26 -14.04 11.81 14.12
N ASP A 27 -13.13 12.24 14.98
CA ASP A 27 -13.20 11.93 16.40
C ASP A 27 -14.10 12.96 17.09
N LYS A 28 -15.29 12.51 17.52
CA LYS A 28 -16.27 13.39 18.16
C LYS A 28 -15.84 13.88 19.54
N ASN A 29 -14.92 13.19 20.21
CA ASN A 29 -14.45 13.56 21.55
C ASN A 29 -13.41 14.69 21.48
N THR A 30 -12.54 14.66 20.47
CA THR A 30 -11.49 15.68 20.28
C THR A 30 -11.88 16.75 19.25
N LEU A 31 -13.04 16.61 18.59
CA LEU A 31 -13.52 17.45 17.49
C LEU A 31 -12.48 17.60 16.38
N ASN A 32 -11.67 16.56 16.18
CA ASN A 32 -10.53 16.59 15.26
C ASN A 32 -10.62 15.46 14.23
N ASN A 33 -10.01 15.67 13.08
CA ASN A 33 -9.86 14.65 12.05
C ASN A 33 -8.59 13.85 12.31
N SER A 34 -8.75 12.54 12.50
CA SER A 34 -7.65 11.59 12.50
C SER A 34 -7.48 11.05 11.08
N TYR A 35 -6.29 11.24 10.52
CA TYR A 35 -5.92 10.74 9.20
C TYR A 35 -5.08 9.48 9.37
N GLN A 36 -5.52 8.37 8.80
CA GLN A 36 -4.77 7.12 8.83
C GLN A 36 -4.58 6.60 7.41
N TRP A 37 -3.34 6.22 7.09
CA TRP A 37 -3.04 5.56 5.83
C TRP A 37 -3.26 4.07 5.97
N LEU A 38 -3.99 3.49 5.03
CA LEU A 38 -4.34 2.07 4.99
C LEU A 38 -3.92 1.50 3.65
N TRP A 39 -3.33 0.30 3.65
CA TRP A 39 -3.11 -0.46 2.43
C TRP A 39 -4.29 -1.40 2.22
N ILE A 40 -4.92 -1.33 1.05
CA ILE A 40 -6.08 -2.16 0.70
C ILE A 40 -5.88 -2.83 -0.66
N PHE A 41 -6.48 -3.99 -0.85
CA PHE A 41 -6.56 -4.63 -2.16
C PHE A 41 -7.48 -3.83 -3.08
N ASP A 42 -7.00 -3.47 -4.26
CA ASP A 42 -7.75 -2.67 -5.25
C ASP A 42 -9.05 -3.33 -5.71
N HIS A 43 -9.07 -4.66 -5.80
CA HIS A 43 -10.20 -5.42 -6.34
C HIS A 43 -11.29 -5.73 -5.31
N SER A 44 -10.93 -6.00 -4.05
CA SER A 44 -11.87 -6.39 -3.00
C SER A 44 -12.11 -5.29 -1.96
N SER A 45 -11.32 -4.21 -1.99
CA SER A 45 -11.26 -3.19 -0.93
C SER A 45 -10.98 -3.78 0.46
N GLU A 46 -10.46 -5.00 0.53
CA GLU A 46 -10.09 -5.63 1.79
C GLU A 46 -8.78 -5.05 2.32
N PHE A 47 -8.67 -4.95 3.64
CA PHE A 47 -7.45 -4.50 4.28
C PHE A 47 -6.31 -5.47 4.03
N PHE A 48 -5.19 -4.94 3.55
CA PHE A 48 -3.94 -5.68 3.51
C PHE A 48 -3.40 -5.85 4.93
N PRO A 49 -2.70 -6.97 5.24
CA PRO A 49 -2.15 -7.19 6.57
C PRO A 49 -1.24 -6.05 7.05
N PHE A 50 -1.57 -5.49 8.21
CA PHE A 50 -0.88 -4.31 8.76
C PHE A 50 0.60 -4.55 9.08
N GLU A 51 0.97 -5.80 9.36
CA GLU A 51 2.36 -6.22 9.61
C GLU A 51 3.28 -5.94 8.41
N LEU A 52 2.73 -5.89 7.20
CA LEU A 52 3.47 -5.67 5.97
C LEU A 52 3.39 -4.23 5.46
N TRP A 53 2.67 -3.34 6.16
CA TRP A 53 2.48 -1.96 5.68
C TRP A 53 3.78 -1.17 5.65
N ASP A 54 4.64 -1.36 6.64
CA ASP A 54 5.96 -0.73 6.69
C ASP A 54 6.84 -1.23 5.54
N GLU A 55 6.80 -2.54 5.28
CA GLU A 55 7.51 -3.16 4.16
C GLU A 55 6.99 -2.67 2.81
N LEU A 56 5.68 -2.42 2.68
CA LEU A 56 5.08 -1.82 1.48
C LEU A 56 5.45 -0.35 1.30
N ASP A 57 5.59 0.41 2.38
CA ASP A 57 5.97 1.83 2.32
C ASP A 57 7.41 1.99 1.82
N HIS A 58 8.30 1.10 2.27
CA HIS A 58 9.71 1.06 1.89
C HIS A 58 10.03 0.04 0.78
N ALA A 59 8.99 -0.56 0.18
CA ALA A 59 9.12 -1.59 -0.83
C ALA A 59 9.96 -1.14 -2.03
N THR A 60 10.71 -2.09 -2.60
CA THR A 60 11.43 -1.93 -3.86
C THR A 60 10.94 -2.91 -4.92
N VAL A 61 11.04 -2.52 -6.19
CA VAL A 61 10.68 -3.40 -7.30
C VAL A 61 11.60 -4.63 -7.28
N HIS A 62 11.02 -5.82 -7.46
CA HIS A 62 11.62 -7.15 -7.33
C HIS A 62 11.88 -7.66 -5.91
N GLN A 63 11.55 -6.90 -4.86
CA GLN A 63 11.55 -7.40 -3.49
C GLN A 63 10.52 -8.51 -3.30
N LYS A 64 10.83 -9.48 -2.44
CA LYS A 64 9.93 -10.57 -2.09
C LYS A 64 9.43 -10.35 -0.67
N ILE A 65 8.13 -10.25 -0.52
CA ILE A 65 7.41 -10.12 0.75
C ILE A 65 6.83 -11.48 1.10
N LYS A 66 6.94 -11.90 2.36
CA LYS A 66 6.35 -13.16 2.83
C LYS A 66 5.19 -12.87 3.78
N LEU A 67 4.02 -13.42 3.49
CA LEU A 67 2.85 -13.34 4.34
C LEU A 67 2.46 -14.76 4.75
N GLY A 68 2.76 -15.15 5.99
CA GLY A 68 2.56 -16.52 6.46
C GLY A 68 3.30 -17.53 5.57
N ASN A 69 2.56 -18.42 4.90
CA ASN A 69 3.12 -19.42 3.98
C ASN A 69 3.18 -18.97 2.52
N GLN A 70 2.69 -17.77 2.19
CA GLN A 70 2.68 -17.25 0.83
C GLN A 70 3.84 -16.27 0.62
N VAL A 71 4.47 -16.35 -0.55
CA VAL A 71 5.52 -15.41 -0.97
C VAL A 71 5.01 -14.62 -2.16
N PHE A 72 5.11 -13.30 -2.02
CA PHE A 72 4.72 -12.32 -3.02
C PHE A 72 5.96 -11.60 -3.52
N LYS A 73 6.12 -11.47 -4.83
CA LYS A 73 7.15 -10.64 -5.45
C LYS A 73 6.55 -9.32 -5.88
N ILE A 74 7.17 -8.22 -5.49
CA ILE A 74 6.81 -6.90 -5.97
C ILE A 74 7.28 -6.78 -7.42
N ILE A 75 6.34 -6.62 -8.35
CA ILE A 75 6.65 -6.48 -9.78
C ILE A 75 6.55 -5.04 -10.25
N LYS A 76 5.79 -4.21 -9.53
CA LYS A 76 5.61 -2.80 -9.88
C LYS A 76 5.30 -1.99 -8.64
N ILE A 77 5.86 -0.79 -8.58
CA ILE A 77 5.56 0.21 -7.57
C ILE A 77 5.25 1.51 -8.28
N LEU A 78 4.17 2.15 -7.86
CA LEU A 78 3.73 3.45 -8.30
C LEU A 78 3.81 4.38 -7.10
N THR A 79 4.82 5.24 -7.10
CA THR A 79 4.91 6.35 -6.15
C THR A 79 4.05 7.49 -6.65
N LYS A 80 3.34 8.17 -5.74
CA LYS A 80 2.73 9.45 -6.09
C LYS A 80 3.90 10.41 -6.38
N LYS A 81 4.14 10.69 -7.68
CA LYS A 81 5.00 11.81 -8.06
C LYS A 81 4.36 13.06 -7.50
N THR A 82 4.94 13.66 -6.47
CA THR A 82 4.86 15.10 -6.29
C THR A 82 5.34 15.68 -7.62
N LYS A 83 4.42 16.09 -8.48
CA LYS A 83 4.74 16.92 -9.64
C LYS A 83 5.27 18.23 -9.07
N VAL A 84 6.55 18.29 -8.76
CA VAL A 84 7.26 19.56 -8.72
C VAL A 84 7.35 19.96 -10.18
N ARG A 85 6.39 20.77 -10.65
CA ARG A 85 6.56 21.52 -11.89
C ARG A 85 7.67 22.53 -11.59
N PRO A 86 8.82 22.51 -12.26
CA PRO A 86 9.65 23.70 -12.27
C PRO A 86 8.85 24.79 -13.01
N SER A 87 8.65 25.94 -12.36
CA SER A 87 8.24 27.17 -13.04
C SER A 87 9.40 27.75 -13.84
#